data_AF-A0A9C8K8H2-F1
#
_entry.id   AF-A0A9C8K8H2-F1
#
_cell.length_a   1.000
_cell.length_b   1.000
_cell.length_c   1.000
_cell.angle_alpha   90.00
_cell.angle_beta   90.00
_cell.angle_gamma   90.00
#
_symmetry.space_group_name_H-M   'P 1'
#
loop_
_entity.id
_entity.type
_entity.pdbx_description
1 polymer ?
#
loop_
_entity_poly.entity_id
_entity_poly.type
_entity_poly.pdbx_seq_one_letter_code
_entity_poly.pdbx_strand_id
1 'polypeptide(L)'
;MDKNFLEYIQEFKNVLKNVFHERYDIEQFSKERGMPSVVLRDIMAESPLSVAIPENYGGRGLKVNECLSMLSAASYESLALSLTFGINIALFLEPIAKYANASVKDDIFKRFLEKQNMGGLMITEPDFGSDALGMETYNEKVGDGYVVKGTKHWQGLTGMADYWLIASREKNSKGNLNRDIDFFICDVSRPNQQIVVEEYYDNLGLYMIPYGKNRVDIQVPSQYKLEPKTSGIKMMLDILHRSRMQFPGMALGFIKRMLDESIKQCTSRIVGGKKLIELDQVQYQISKIQSAFTVASAMCFRSSSHSGIDNDLSDEGVEANVMKAYVTDLMQEAAQTATQLYGSEGFKMENIGGRGIMDSRAFQIFEGSNEMLYTQIAELIGKHMKRKNEFNIYSFLKDFSLTDKSYTYFKNEVGFSFTLGLKQRKMIDLGKIFSRIISLNFVLDMEDKGFRKDLTSNCSAIIKHNVSNLANSFHSPNTVVQVDDYHENSLWYDFV
;
A
#
# COMPACT_ATOMS: atom_id res chain seq x y z
N MET A 1 11.33 -18.46 19.39
CA MET A 1 9.94 -18.52 18.90
C MET A 1 9.74 -19.90 18.33
N ASP A 2 9.09 -20.79 19.07
CA ASP A 2 9.25 -22.23 18.85
C ASP A 2 8.13 -22.83 17.99
N LYS A 3 7.06 -22.06 17.73
CA LYS A 3 5.91 -22.48 16.90
C LYS A 3 6.18 -22.29 15.40
N ASN A 4 5.75 -23.30 14.63
CA ASN A 4 5.67 -23.18 13.18
C ASN A 4 4.74 -22.02 12.78
N PHE A 5 5.03 -21.33 11.68
CA PHE A 5 4.27 -20.15 11.26
C PHE A 5 2.79 -20.44 11.02
N LEU A 6 2.44 -21.60 10.46
CA LEU A 6 1.04 -21.94 10.17
C LEU A 6 0.20 -22.11 11.45
N GLU A 7 0.81 -22.63 12.51
CA GLU A 7 0.18 -22.72 13.83
C GLU A 7 0.03 -21.32 14.43
N TYR A 8 1.13 -20.55 14.44
CA TYR A 8 1.15 -19.17 14.96
C TYR A 8 0.12 -18.26 14.29
N ILE A 9 0.04 -18.24 12.95
CA ILE A 9 -0.91 -17.39 12.23
C ILE A 9 -2.36 -17.80 12.48
N GLN A 10 -2.62 -19.10 12.72
CA GLN A 10 -3.97 -19.57 13.02
C GLN A 10 -4.40 -19.17 14.43
N GLU A 11 -3.49 -19.26 15.41
CA GLU A 11 -3.71 -18.75 16.75
C GLU A 11 -3.93 -17.24 16.73
N PHE A 12 -3.08 -16.50 16.02
CA PHE A 12 -3.21 -15.05 15.89
C PHE A 12 -4.57 -14.64 15.28
N LYS A 13 -5.04 -15.33 14.24
CA LYS A 13 -6.39 -15.11 13.68
C LYS A 13 -7.49 -15.37 14.71
N ASN A 14 -7.35 -16.38 15.55
CA ASN A 14 -8.32 -16.64 16.63
C ASN A 14 -8.30 -15.53 17.68
N VAL A 15 -7.11 -15.02 18.04
CA VAL A 15 -6.96 -13.88 18.95
C VAL A 15 -7.62 -12.64 18.35
N LEU A 16 -7.35 -12.32 17.08
CA LEU A 16 -8.00 -11.19 16.41
C LEU A 16 -9.53 -11.34 16.42
N LYS A 17 -10.05 -12.50 16.03
CA LYS A 17 -11.51 -12.75 16.07
C LYS A 17 -12.09 -12.54 17.47
N ASN A 18 -11.45 -13.11 18.49
CA ASN A 18 -11.91 -12.99 19.87
C ASN A 18 -11.86 -11.53 20.37
N VAL A 19 -10.78 -10.81 20.10
CA VAL A 19 -10.62 -9.41 20.48
C VAL A 19 -11.63 -8.53 19.74
N PHE A 20 -11.78 -8.65 18.43
CA PHE A 20 -12.62 -7.75 17.63
C PHE A 20 -14.13 -8.02 17.75
N HIS A 21 -14.54 -9.25 18.07
CA HIS A 21 -15.96 -9.64 18.02
C HIS A 21 -16.53 -10.30 19.28
N GLU A 22 -15.70 -10.84 20.18
CA GLU A 22 -16.19 -11.58 21.36
C GLU A 22 -15.95 -10.83 22.67
N ARG A 23 -14.74 -10.30 22.88
CA ARG A 23 -14.37 -9.52 24.07
C ARG A 23 -14.68 -8.02 23.92
N TYR A 24 -14.51 -7.51 22.71
CA TYR A 24 -14.85 -6.14 22.34
C TYR A 24 -15.69 -6.16 21.07
N ASP A 25 -16.24 -5.01 20.68
CA ASP A 25 -17.12 -4.87 19.52
C ASP A 25 -16.55 -3.83 18.55
N ILE A 26 -15.98 -4.30 17.44
CA ILE A 26 -15.46 -3.45 16.37
C ILE A 26 -16.51 -2.50 15.81
N GLU A 27 -17.79 -2.88 15.77
CA GLU A 27 -18.86 -2.02 15.26
C GLU A 27 -19.08 -0.81 16.16
N GLN A 28 -18.71 -0.86 17.44
CA GLN A 28 -18.74 0.28 18.35
C GLN A 28 -17.45 1.08 18.30
N PHE A 29 -16.30 0.46 18.60
CA PHE A 29 -15.08 1.25 18.80
C PHE A 29 -14.47 1.79 17.50
N SER A 30 -14.81 1.22 16.33
CA SER A 30 -14.35 1.76 15.04
C SER A 30 -14.99 3.11 14.68
N LYS A 31 -16.03 3.55 15.41
CA LYS A 31 -16.66 4.87 15.28
C LYS A 31 -15.86 5.97 15.97
N GLU A 32 -14.97 5.60 16.89
CA GLU A 32 -14.16 6.53 17.67
C GLU A 32 -12.75 6.61 17.10
N ARG A 33 -12.06 7.74 17.35
CA ARG A 33 -10.66 7.90 16.96
C ARG A 33 -9.73 7.19 17.94
N GLY A 34 -8.74 6.53 17.39
CA GLY A 34 -7.78 5.70 18.11
C GLY A 34 -8.27 4.27 18.31
N MET A 35 -7.32 3.35 18.45
CA MET A 35 -7.61 2.00 18.90
C MET A 35 -7.64 2.00 20.45
N PRO A 36 -8.66 1.39 21.09
CA PRO A 36 -8.64 1.23 22.54
C PRO A 36 -7.33 0.57 22.99
N SER A 37 -6.65 1.15 23.99
CA SER A 37 -5.31 0.70 24.41
C SER A 37 -5.29 -0.77 24.84
N VAL A 38 -6.37 -1.25 25.46
CA VAL A 38 -6.54 -2.65 25.85
C VAL A 38 -6.68 -3.60 24.66
N VAL A 39 -7.34 -3.16 23.57
CA VAL A 39 -7.46 -3.92 22.32
C VAL A 39 -6.09 -4.05 21.67
N LEU A 40 -5.37 -2.92 21.51
CA LEU A 40 -4.04 -2.92 20.91
C LEU A 40 -3.06 -3.76 21.72
N ARG A 41 -3.03 -3.61 23.05
CA ARG A 41 -2.15 -4.37 23.93
C ARG A 41 -2.36 -5.88 23.80
N ASP A 42 -3.62 -6.32 23.80
CA ASP A 42 -3.96 -7.74 23.72
C ASP A 42 -3.55 -8.32 22.36
N ILE A 43 -3.66 -7.56 21.26
CA ILE A 43 -3.18 -7.96 19.93
C ILE A 43 -1.64 -8.00 19.89
N MET A 44 -0.99 -6.96 20.42
CA MET A 44 0.47 -6.82 20.41
C MET A 44 1.16 -7.83 21.34
N ALA A 45 0.44 -8.43 22.29
CA ALA A 45 0.94 -9.47 23.18
C ALA A 45 1.34 -10.75 22.42
N GLU A 46 0.74 -10.98 21.24
CA GLU A 46 1.10 -12.08 20.35
C GLU A 46 2.39 -11.81 19.53
N SER A 47 3.03 -10.65 19.73
CA SER A 47 4.24 -10.23 19.00
C SER A 47 4.10 -10.26 17.47
N PRO A 48 3.04 -9.66 16.88
CA PRO A 48 2.79 -9.71 15.43
C PRO A 48 3.94 -9.16 14.58
N LEU A 49 4.65 -8.15 15.08
CA LEU A 49 5.77 -7.50 14.38
C LEU A 49 7.05 -8.35 14.33
N SER A 50 7.08 -9.47 15.05
CA SER A 50 8.24 -10.37 15.09
C SER A 50 8.56 -11.01 13.74
N VAL A 51 7.60 -11.05 12.79
CA VAL A 51 7.82 -11.47 11.40
C VAL A 51 8.87 -10.63 10.67
N ALA A 52 9.00 -9.35 11.05
CA ALA A 52 9.92 -8.40 10.44
C ALA A 52 11.21 -8.20 11.25
N ILE A 53 11.52 -9.13 12.16
CA ILE A 53 12.75 -9.11 12.95
C ILE A 53 13.61 -10.31 12.52
N PRO A 54 14.93 -10.14 12.30
CA PRO A 54 15.81 -11.26 11.96
C PRO A 54 15.85 -12.35 13.04
N GLU A 55 16.06 -13.61 12.66
CA GLU A 55 16.08 -14.76 13.61
C GLU A 55 17.17 -14.61 14.67
N ASN A 56 18.33 -14.03 14.32
CA ASN A 56 19.44 -13.81 15.27
C ASN A 56 19.16 -12.72 16.32
N TYR A 57 18.07 -11.95 16.18
CA TYR A 57 17.57 -11.03 17.20
C TYR A 57 16.28 -11.55 17.86
N GLY A 58 15.96 -12.84 17.72
CA GLY A 58 14.79 -13.48 18.32
C GLY A 58 13.50 -13.37 17.51
N GLY A 59 13.56 -12.80 16.29
CA GLY A 59 12.42 -12.69 15.36
C GLY A 59 12.16 -13.94 14.51
N ARG A 60 11.30 -13.82 13.49
CA ARG A 60 10.95 -14.93 12.56
C ARG A 60 11.69 -14.92 11.22
N GLY A 61 12.60 -13.96 11.03
CA GLY A 61 13.54 -13.98 9.91
C GLY A 61 13.14 -13.20 8.67
N LEU A 62 12.24 -12.21 8.77
CA LEU A 62 11.88 -11.31 7.65
C LEU A 62 11.38 -12.07 6.41
N LYS A 63 10.69 -13.20 6.63
CA LYS A 63 10.12 -14.01 5.56
C LYS A 63 8.92 -13.29 4.97
N VAL A 64 9.04 -12.85 3.73
CA VAL A 64 8.04 -12.00 3.05
C VAL A 64 6.65 -12.62 3.08
N ASN A 65 6.53 -13.94 2.85
CA ASN A 65 5.26 -14.65 2.93
C ASN A 65 4.64 -14.63 4.34
N GLU A 66 5.46 -14.64 5.40
CA GLU A 66 4.98 -14.50 6.78
C GLU A 66 4.50 -13.06 7.05
N CYS A 67 5.24 -12.04 6.60
CA CYS A 67 4.83 -10.64 6.67
C CYS A 67 3.49 -10.40 5.96
N LEU A 68 3.36 -10.84 4.70
CA LEU A 68 2.13 -10.72 3.92
C LEU A 68 0.94 -11.45 4.57
N SER A 69 1.18 -12.62 5.18
CA SER A 69 0.15 -13.39 5.87
C SER A 69 -0.33 -12.70 7.15
N MET A 70 0.56 -12.04 7.89
CA MET A 70 0.21 -11.22 9.05
C MET A 70 -0.64 -10.01 8.66
N LEU A 71 -0.25 -9.29 7.60
CA LEU A 71 -1.02 -8.19 7.04
C LEU A 71 -2.41 -8.64 6.60
N SER A 72 -2.48 -9.77 5.89
CA SER A 72 -3.75 -10.36 5.43
C SER A 72 -4.66 -10.80 6.59
N ALA A 73 -4.10 -11.35 7.67
CA ALA A 73 -4.88 -11.69 8.86
C ALA A 73 -5.45 -10.44 9.53
N ALA A 74 -4.64 -9.38 9.67
CA ALA A 74 -5.07 -8.13 10.28
C ALA A 74 -6.14 -7.41 9.44
N SER A 75 -5.96 -7.31 8.12
CA SER A 75 -6.86 -6.55 7.25
C SER A 75 -8.22 -7.21 7.01
N TYR A 76 -8.33 -8.52 7.29
CA TYR A 76 -9.63 -9.18 7.34
C TYR A 76 -10.52 -8.59 8.43
N GLU A 77 -9.93 -8.21 9.56
CA GLU A 77 -10.66 -7.65 10.72
C GLU A 77 -10.67 -6.13 10.70
N SER A 78 -9.51 -5.49 10.48
CA SER A 78 -9.36 -4.04 10.47
C SER A 78 -8.26 -3.61 9.50
N LEU A 79 -8.64 -2.86 8.47
CA LEU A 79 -7.69 -2.31 7.52
C LEU A 79 -6.71 -1.31 8.19
N ALA A 80 -7.17 -0.59 9.21
CA ALA A 80 -6.33 0.29 10.01
C ALA A 80 -5.27 -0.49 10.82
N LEU A 81 -5.64 -1.60 11.47
CA LEU A 81 -4.66 -2.46 12.15
C LEU A 81 -3.60 -2.99 11.17
N SER A 82 -4.04 -3.44 10.00
CA SER A 82 -3.12 -3.92 8.98
C SER A 82 -2.16 -2.83 8.49
N LEU A 83 -2.63 -1.59 8.34
CA LEU A 83 -1.75 -0.47 7.97
C LEU A 83 -0.78 -0.13 9.10
N THR A 84 -1.20 -0.18 10.37
CA THR A 84 -0.29 -0.06 11.52
C THR A 84 0.83 -1.10 11.44
N PHE A 85 0.51 -2.37 11.16
CA PHE A 85 1.53 -3.39 10.94
C PHE A 85 2.39 -3.13 9.72
N GLY A 86 1.80 -2.70 8.59
CA GLY A 86 2.54 -2.36 7.37
C GLY A 86 3.57 -1.25 7.59
N ILE A 87 3.21 -0.19 8.31
CA ILE A 87 4.11 0.90 8.70
C ILE A 87 5.28 0.35 9.53
N ASN A 88 4.99 -0.45 10.55
CA ASN A 88 6.02 -1.00 11.42
C ASN A 88 6.94 -1.99 10.70
N ILE A 89 6.38 -2.88 9.89
CA ILE A 89 7.10 -3.94 9.17
C ILE A 89 7.97 -3.32 8.07
N ALA A 90 7.35 -2.72 7.06
CA ALA A 90 8.03 -2.35 5.82
C ALA A 90 8.70 -0.97 5.89
N LEU A 91 8.16 -0.06 6.70
CA LEU A 91 8.65 1.33 6.76
C LEU A 91 9.53 1.62 7.98
N PHE A 92 9.66 0.69 8.92
CA PHE A 92 10.56 0.82 10.06
C PHE A 92 11.48 -0.40 10.25
N LEU A 93 10.95 -1.57 10.60
CA LEU A 93 11.75 -2.74 10.98
C LEU A 93 12.63 -3.27 9.85
N GLU A 94 12.11 -3.40 8.63
CA GLU A 94 12.88 -3.81 7.46
C GLU A 94 14.01 -2.82 7.11
N PRO A 95 13.77 -1.50 7.03
CA PRO A 95 14.84 -0.51 6.89
C PRO A 95 15.90 -0.60 8.01
N ILE A 96 15.50 -0.79 9.27
CA ILE A 96 16.45 -0.99 10.38
C ILE A 96 17.28 -2.25 10.15
N ALA A 97 16.65 -3.37 9.81
CA ALA A 97 17.33 -4.63 9.55
C ALA A 97 18.36 -4.48 8.42
N LYS A 98 18.02 -3.77 7.35
CA LYS A 98 18.84 -3.66 6.15
C LYS A 98 19.92 -2.58 6.22
N TYR A 99 19.62 -1.41 6.79
CA TYR A 99 20.45 -0.21 6.64
C TYR A 99 20.95 0.40 7.95
N ALA A 100 20.42 0.01 9.11
CA ALA A 100 20.93 0.57 10.37
C ALA A 100 22.33 0.03 10.70
N ASN A 101 23.09 0.80 11.46
CA ASN A 101 24.35 0.34 12.02
C ASN A 101 24.13 -0.87 12.94
N ALA A 102 25.05 -1.85 12.93
CA ALA A 102 24.91 -3.06 13.75
C ALA A 102 24.78 -2.75 15.25
N SER A 103 25.43 -1.69 15.74
CA SER A 103 25.43 -1.30 17.16
C SER A 103 24.08 -0.88 17.71
N VAL A 104 23.10 -0.53 16.87
CA VAL A 104 21.78 -0.06 17.32
C VAL A 104 20.67 -1.09 17.18
N LYS A 105 20.90 -2.17 16.40
CA LYS A 105 19.85 -3.13 16.03
C LYS A 105 19.32 -3.92 17.22
N ASP A 106 20.21 -4.41 18.08
CA ASP A 106 19.86 -5.31 19.18
C ASP A 106 18.84 -4.68 20.15
N ASP A 107 19.15 -3.49 20.65
CA ASP A 107 18.26 -2.75 21.57
C ASP A 107 16.91 -2.40 20.92
N ILE A 108 16.92 -2.00 19.64
CA ILE A 108 15.67 -1.68 18.93
C ILE A 108 14.80 -2.93 18.80
N PHE A 109 15.32 -4.01 18.25
CA PHE A 109 14.54 -5.24 18.03
C PHE A 109 14.05 -5.85 19.34
N LYS A 110 14.89 -5.84 20.39
CA LYS A 110 14.49 -6.28 21.73
C LYS A 110 13.30 -5.49 22.26
N ARG A 111 13.30 -4.16 22.11
CA ARG A 111 12.16 -3.32 22.55
C ARG A 111 10.87 -3.58 21.75
N PHE A 112 10.96 -3.89 20.46
CA PHE A 112 9.78 -4.30 19.69
C PHE A 112 9.21 -5.64 20.16
N LEU A 113 10.06 -6.60 20.52
CA LEU A 113 9.63 -7.91 21.03
C LEU A 113 9.08 -7.86 22.45
N GLU A 114 9.74 -7.11 23.34
CA GLU A 114 9.48 -7.18 24.79
C GLU A 114 8.58 -6.06 25.31
N LYS A 115 8.51 -4.93 24.61
CA LYS A 115 7.82 -3.71 25.10
C LYS A 115 6.68 -3.24 24.20
N GLN A 116 6.35 -4.01 23.15
CA GLN A 116 5.32 -3.66 22.18
C GLN A 116 5.56 -2.30 21.50
N ASN A 117 6.82 -1.87 21.41
CA ASN A 117 7.17 -0.61 20.78
C ASN A 117 6.71 -0.57 19.31
N MET A 118 6.37 0.62 18.85
CA MET A 118 6.06 0.90 17.46
C MET A 118 7.03 1.89 16.85
N GLY A 119 7.20 1.79 15.54
CA GLY A 119 7.98 2.71 14.73
C GLY A 119 7.15 3.27 13.58
N GLY A 120 7.66 4.34 12.98
CA GLY A 120 7.10 4.93 11.78
C GLY A 120 8.17 5.56 10.89
N LEU A 121 7.73 6.05 9.74
CA LEU A 121 8.56 6.73 8.74
C LEU A 121 8.07 8.16 8.57
N MET A 122 8.97 9.13 8.49
CA MET A 122 8.67 10.53 8.27
C MET A 122 9.33 11.05 7.00
N ILE A 123 8.54 11.19 5.92
CA ILE A 123 8.99 11.75 4.64
C ILE A 123 8.23 13.04 4.32
N THR A 124 6.91 12.92 4.18
CA THR A 124 6.00 13.98 3.71
C THR A 124 6.07 15.27 4.54
N GLU A 125 6.10 16.40 3.84
CA GLU A 125 6.07 17.76 4.43
C GLU A 125 4.88 18.54 3.88
N PRO A 126 4.42 19.61 4.57
CA PRO A 126 3.26 20.40 4.16
C PRO A 126 3.21 20.77 2.67
N ASP A 127 4.34 21.19 2.11
CA ASP A 127 4.46 21.62 0.72
C ASP A 127 5.06 20.54 -0.21
N PHE A 128 5.49 19.40 0.35
CA PHE A 128 6.22 18.34 -0.36
C PHE A 128 5.64 16.95 -0.07
N GLY A 129 4.64 16.57 -0.88
CA GLY A 129 4.08 15.22 -0.92
C GLY A 129 4.63 14.41 -2.09
N SER A 130 4.01 14.55 -3.27
CA SER A 130 4.45 13.86 -4.49
C SER A 130 5.87 14.22 -4.92
N ASP A 131 6.33 15.45 -4.63
CA ASP A 131 7.71 15.90 -4.83
C ASP A 131 8.55 15.73 -3.55
N ALA A 132 8.67 14.50 -3.05
CA ALA A 132 9.37 14.21 -1.82
C ALA A 132 10.86 14.62 -1.85
N LEU A 133 11.50 14.64 -3.02
CA LEU A 133 12.90 15.07 -3.15
C LEU A 133 13.07 16.59 -2.96
N GLY A 134 11.98 17.34 -3.08
CA GLY A 134 11.93 18.78 -2.79
C GLY A 134 11.96 19.13 -1.31
N MET A 135 11.86 18.14 -0.40
CA MET A 135 11.77 18.34 1.05
C MET A 135 12.78 19.34 1.61
N GLU A 136 12.38 20.04 2.67
CA GLU A 136 13.16 21.09 3.33
C GLU A 136 13.63 20.70 4.74
N THR A 137 13.14 19.61 5.32
CA THR A 137 13.75 19.04 6.53
C THR A 137 15.21 18.74 6.27
N TYR A 138 16.08 19.26 7.14
CA TYR A 138 17.51 19.18 6.96
C TYR A 138 18.22 18.53 8.12
N ASN A 139 19.44 18.07 7.86
CA ASN A 139 20.38 17.65 8.88
C ASN A 139 21.71 18.43 8.80
N GLU A 140 22.34 18.63 9.96
CA GLU A 140 23.65 19.25 10.11
C GLU A 140 24.48 18.41 11.09
N LYS A 141 25.75 18.17 10.77
CA LYS A 141 26.67 17.46 11.68
C LYS A 141 27.05 18.37 12.84
N VAL A 142 26.86 17.91 14.08
CA VAL A 142 27.20 18.65 15.30
C VAL A 142 27.91 17.70 16.26
N GLY A 143 29.19 17.98 16.56
CA GLY A 143 30.02 17.11 17.40
C GLY A 143 30.16 15.70 16.81
N ASP A 144 29.80 14.70 17.60
CA ASP A 144 29.76 13.28 17.24
C ASP A 144 28.38 12.80 16.75
N GLY A 145 27.46 13.73 16.46
CA GLY A 145 26.11 13.43 16.02
C GLY A 145 25.58 14.40 14.98
N TYR A 146 24.26 14.45 14.89
CA TYR A 146 23.51 15.25 13.94
C TYR A 146 22.35 15.96 14.62
N VAL A 147 22.09 17.19 14.20
CA VAL A 147 20.81 17.86 14.42
C VAL A 147 19.95 17.61 13.20
N VAL A 148 18.67 17.27 13.39
CA VAL A 148 17.66 17.16 12.32
C VAL A 148 16.51 18.11 12.62
N LYS A 149 16.17 18.99 11.66
CA LYS A 149 15.19 20.07 11.84
C LYS A 149 14.26 20.21 10.65
N GLY A 150 12.96 20.35 10.93
CA GLY A 150 11.94 20.57 9.90
C GLY A 150 10.52 20.32 10.38
N THR A 151 9.60 20.21 9.42
CA THR A 151 8.17 19.94 9.67
C THR A 151 7.73 18.76 8.83
N LYS A 152 7.15 17.75 9.48
CA LYS A 152 6.61 16.54 8.84
C LYS A 152 5.12 16.43 9.10
N HIS A 153 4.34 15.98 8.12
CA HIS A 153 2.89 15.79 8.33
C HIS A 153 2.36 14.51 7.69
N TRP A 154 1.16 14.07 8.07
CA TRP A 154 0.54 12.84 7.58
C TRP A 154 1.37 11.56 7.83
N GLN A 155 2.19 11.57 8.88
CA GLN A 155 2.93 10.38 9.30
C GLN A 155 1.98 9.52 10.14
N GLY A 156 1.69 8.31 9.67
CA GLY A 156 0.84 7.38 10.43
C GLY A 156 1.50 7.06 11.77
N LEU A 157 0.71 7.01 12.84
CA LEU A 157 1.15 6.83 14.23
C LEU A 157 1.75 8.10 14.86
N THR A 158 1.42 9.29 14.35
CA THR A 158 1.75 10.57 15.00
C THR A 158 1.31 10.55 16.47
N GLY A 159 2.23 10.90 17.37
CA GLY A 159 2.00 10.90 18.82
C GLY A 159 1.93 9.52 19.47
N MET A 160 2.04 8.44 18.71
CA MET A 160 1.89 7.06 19.16
C MET A 160 3.14 6.20 18.95
N ALA A 161 3.94 6.46 17.92
CA ALA A 161 5.17 5.70 17.68
C ALA A 161 6.28 6.05 18.68
N ASP A 162 6.99 5.02 19.15
CA ASP A 162 8.17 5.15 20.01
C ASP A 162 9.45 5.48 19.21
N TYR A 163 9.44 5.16 17.92
CA TYR A 163 10.55 5.45 17.02
C TYR A 163 10.10 6.06 15.70
N TRP A 164 10.99 6.85 15.11
CA TRP A 164 10.81 7.38 13.76
C TRP A 164 12.07 7.18 12.93
N LEU A 165 11.90 6.81 11.66
CA LEU A 165 12.89 7.01 10.61
C LEU A 165 12.58 8.33 9.91
N ILE A 166 13.46 9.31 10.05
CA ILE A 166 13.22 10.67 9.56
C ILE A 166 14.08 10.94 8.34
N ALA A 167 13.43 11.19 7.20
CA ALA A 167 14.09 11.62 5.98
C ALA A 167 14.42 13.11 6.05
N SER A 168 15.65 13.45 5.66
CA SER A 168 16.16 14.82 5.62
C SER A 168 17.21 14.99 4.54
N ARG A 169 17.58 16.23 4.25
CA ARG A 169 18.68 16.56 3.32
C ARG A 169 19.83 17.19 4.08
N GLU A 170 21.05 16.80 3.76
CA GLU A 170 22.23 17.42 4.37
C GLU A 170 22.28 18.91 3.98
N LYS A 171 22.38 19.79 4.97
CA LYS A 171 22.63 21.21 4.77
C LYS A 171 24.14 21.45 4.74
N ASN A 172 24.64 21.90 3.60
CA ASN A 172 26.07 22.13 3.41
C ASN A 172 26.54 23.43 4.08
N SER A 173 27.85 23.67 4.06
CA SER A 173 28.50 24.84 4.68
C SER A 173 28.05 26.19 4.11
N LYS A 174 27.41 26.22 2.94
CA LYS A 174 26.83 27.43 2.33
C LYS A 174 25.36 27.64 2.72
N GLY A 175 24.80 26.75 3.53
CA GLY A 175 23.40 26.78 3.96
C GLY A 175 22.41 26.16 2.97
N ASN A 176 22.88 25.56 1.87
CA ASN A 176 22.02 24.95 0.85
C ASN A 176 21.78 23.47 1.15
N LEU A 177 20.60 22.96 0.79
CA LEU A 177 20.26 21.54 0.92
C LEU A 177 20.80 20.73 -0.25
N ASN A 178 21.56 19.68 0.05
CA ASN A 178 22.08 18.74 -0.94
C ASN A 178 20.93 17.96 -1.60
N ARG A 179 21.15 17.37 -2.78
CA ARG A 179 20.09 16.63 -3.50
C ARG A 179 19.78 15.25 -2.90
N ASP A 180 20.75 14.63 -2.23
CA ASP A 180 20.60 13.29 -1.67
C ASP A 180 19.83 13.31 -0.33
N ILE A 181 19.29 12.15 0.05
CA ILE A 181 18.42 12.00 1.23
C ILE A 181 19.10 11.15 2.30
N ASP A 182 19.17 11.66 3.53
CA ASP A 182 19.59 10.89 4.69
C ASP A 182 18.39 10.44 5.52
N PHE A 183 18.53 9.28 6.17
CA PHE A 183 17.56 8.78 7.14
C PHE A 183 18.19 8.66 8.52
N PHE A 184 17.48 9.15 9.53
CA PHE A 184 17.91 9.10 10.92
C PHE A 184 16.89 8.36 11.77
N ILE A 185 17.37 7.45 12.62
CA ILE A 185 16.60 6.83 13.68
C ILE A 185 16.41 7.88 14.78
N CYS A 186 15.17 8.02 15.24
CA CYS A 186 14.77 8.84 16.37
C CYS A 186 14.08 7.93 17.38
N ASP A 187 14.54 7.96 18.64
CA ASP A 187 13.96 7.23 19.77
C ASP A 187 13.32 8.24 20.71
N VAL A 188 11.99 8.34 20.71
CA VAL A 188 11.26 9.44 21.37
C VAL A 188 11.41 9.41 22.89
N SER A 189 11.84 8.28 23.44
CA SER A 189 12.14 8.12 24.87
C SER A 189 13.46 8.77 25.29
N ARG A 190 14.34 9.11 24.35
CA ARG A 190 15.66 9.70 24.63
C ARG A 190 15.58 11.23 24.74
N PRO A 191 16.40 11.85 25.60
CA PRO A 191 16.49 13.30 25.67
C PRO A 191 16.84 13.92 24.31
N ASN A 192 16.21 15.05 23.97
CA ASN A 192 16.40 15.78 22.71
C ASN A 192 16.01 14.99 21.44
N GLN A 193 15.17 13.96 21.57
CA GLN A 193 14.62 13.20 20.44
C GLN A 193 13.08 13.16 20.45
N GLN A 194 12.43 13.99 21.29
CA GLN A 194 10.99 14.11 21.31
C GLN A 194 10.49 14.78 20.03
N ILE A 195 9.45 14.19 19.43
CA ILE A 195 8.71 14.81 18.33
C ILE A 195 7.56 15.62 18.92
N VAL A 196 7.49 16.91 18.56
CA VAL A 196 6.39 17.78 19.01
C VAL A 196 5.25 17.67 18.01
N VAL A 197 4.11 17.13 18.44
CA VAL A 197 2.88 17.15 17.64
C VAL A 197 2.23 18.52 17.77
N GLU A 198 2.25 19.30 16.70
CA GLU A 198 1.65 20.64 16.65
C GLU A 198 0.13 20.58 16.46
N GLU A 199 -0.35 19.58 15.75
CA GLU A 199 -1.76 19.43 15.38
C GLU A 199 -2.06 17.95 15.10
N TYR A 200 -3.21 17.46 15.58
CA TYR A 200 -3.78 16.18 15.14
C TYR A 200 -4.84 16.41 14.08
N TYR A 201 -4.86 15.57 13.04
CA TYR A 201 -5.81 15.68 11.93
C TYR A 201 -7.06 14.84 12.15
N ASP A 202 -8.19 15.38 11.70
CA ASP A 202 -9.49 14.72 11.67
C ASP A 202 -9.64 13.92 10.36
N ASN A 203 -8.91 12.81 10.23
CA ASN A 203 -8.88 11.99 9.01
C ASN A 203 -10.23 11.32 8.73
N LEU A 204 -10.56 11.15 7.44
CA LEU A 204 -11.88 10.72 6.97
C LEU A 204 -12.19 9.21 7.13
N GLY A 205 -11.16 8.37 7.17
CA GLY A 205 -11.21 6.94 7.45
C GLY A 205 -9.90 6.51 8.09
N LEU A 206 -9.75 5.25 8.50
CA LEU A 206 -8.61 4.73 9.28
C LEU A 206 -8.50 5.39 10.65
N TYR A 207 -9.64 5.54 11.35
CA TYR A 207 -9.73 6.28 12.61
C TYR A 207 -8.81 5.76 13.71
N MET A 208 -8.44 4.49 13.65
CA MET A 208 -7.53 3.86 14.61
C MET A 208 -6.08 4.34 14.51
N ILE A 209 -5.71 5.05 13.43
CA ILE A 209 -4.36 5.58 13.21
C ILE A 209 -4.40 7.11 13.37
N PRO A 210 -3.64 7.68 14.32
CA PRO A 210 -3.49 9.12 14.40
C PRO A 210 -2.55 9.65 13.32
N TYR A 211 -2.91 10.81 12.77
CA TYR A 211 -2.12 11.60 11.84
C TYR A 211 -2.04 13.03 12.35
N GLY A 212 -1.01 13.77 11.96
CA GLY A 212 -0.90 15.15 12.36
C GLY A 212 0.29 15.88 11.76
N LYS A 213 0.48 17.12 12.21
CA LYS A 213 1.64 17.96 11.93
C LYS A 213 2.64 17.81 13.06
N ASN A 214 3.88 17.51 12.70
CA ASN A 214 4.96 17.16 13.60
C ASN A 214 6.13 18.11 13.37
N ARG A 215 6.56 18.81 14.42
CA ARG A 215 7.79 19.59 14.41
C ARG A 215 8.96 18.70 14.82
N VAL A 216 9.93 18.61 13.94
CA VAL A 216 11.18 17.87 14.14
C VAL A 216 12.26 18.88 14.55
N ASP A 217 12.81 18.73 15.75
CA ASP A 217 14.01 19.41 16.21
C ASP A 217 14.72 18.48 17.19
N ILE A 218 15.55 17.59 16.64
CA ILE A 218 16.15 16.50 17.40
C ILE A 218 17.66 16.45 17.26
N GLN A 219 18.32 15.84 18.24
CA GLN A 219 19.75 15.51 18.23
C GLN A 219 19.95 14.01 18.35
N VAL A 220 20.64 13.43 17.36
CA VAL A 220 20.88 11.99 17.27
C VAL A 220 22.37 11.70 17.16
N PRO A 221 22.87 10.62 17.77
CA PRO A 221 24.29 10.26 17.66
C PRO A 221 24.59 9.70 16.26
N SER A 222 25.86 9.73 15.82
CA SER A 222 26.22 9.35 14.44
C SER A 222 25.76 7.94 14.04
N GLN A 223 25.75 6.98 14.97
CA GLN A 223 25.31 5.61 14.70
C GLN A 223 23.80 5.46 14.42
N TYR A 224 23.00 6.53 14.58
CA TYR A 224 21.57 6.54 14.28
C TYR A 224 21.28 6.93 12.82
N LYS A 225 22.29 7.36 12.06
CA LYS A 225 22.18 7.56 10.62
C LYS A 225 22.17 6.20 9.90
N LEU A 226 21.21 5.98 9.01
CA LEU A 226 21.20 4.78 8.17
C LEU A 226 22.32 4.84 7.12
N GLU A 227 22.87 3.67 6.77
CA GLU A 227 24.03 3.51 5.89
C GLU A 227 23.58 3.02 4.49
N PRO A 228 23.38 3.91 3.50
CA PRO A 228 23.01 3.48 2.16
C PRO A 228 24.17 2.74 1.47
N LYS A 229 23.85 1.70 0.68
CA LYS A 229 24.86 0.99 -0.13
C LYS A 229 25.40 1.83 -1.29
N THR A 230 24.61 2.76 -1.82
CA THR A 230 24.93 3.58 -2.99
C THR A 230 24.64 5.06 -2.74
N SER A 231 23.37 5.45 -2.79
CA SER A 231 22.91 6.79 -2.42
C SER A 231 21.69 6.73 -1.52
N GLY A 232 21.43 7.84 -0.84
CA GLY A 232 20.24 8.04 -0.03
C GLY A 232 18.94 7.88 -0.80
N ILE A 233 18.87 8.45 -2.01
CA ILE A 233 17.73 8.28 -2.92
C ILE A 233 17.52 6.82 -3.29
N LYS A 234 18.58 6.06 -3.57
CA LYS A 234 18.47 4.63 -3.92
C LYS A 234 17.98 3.81 -2.73
N MET A 235 18.45 4.11 -1.52
CA MET A 235 17.92 3.52 -0.28
C MET A 235 16.43 3.87 -0.08
N MET A 236 16.04 5.13 -0.27
CA MET A 236 14.63 5.55 -0.20
C MET A 236 13.77 4.76 -1.19
N LEU A 237 14.22 4.61 -2.44
CA LEU A 237 13.50 3.84 -3.45
C LEU A 237 13.40 2.35 -3.08
N ASP A 238 14.44 1.73 -2.55
CA ASP A 238 14.36 0.35 -2.05
C ASP A 238 13.31 0.20 -0.94
N ILE A 239 13.30 1.11 0.04
CA ILE A 239 12.33 1.13 1.14
C ILE A 239 10.90 1.24 0.60
N LEU A 240 10.63 2.24 -0.25
CA LEU A 240 9.29 2.49 -0.78
C LEU A 240 8.83 1.37 -1.72
N HIS A 241 9.70 0.87 -2.60
CA HIS A 241 9.35 -0.24 -3.50
C HIS A 241 9.05 -1.52 -2.70
N ARG A 242 9.82 -1.81 -1.65
CA ARG A 242 9.56 -2.95 -0.75
C ARG A 242 8.22 -2.82 -0.04
N SER A 243 7.91 -1.65 0.50
CA SER A 243 6.61 -1.37 1.13
C SER A 243 5.46 -1.57 0.14
N ARG A 244 5.57 -1.01 -1.07
CA ARG A 244 4.58 -1.18 -2.15
C ARG A 244 4.34 -2.65 -2.52
N MET A 245 5.38 -3.49 -2.50
CA MET A 245 5.26 -4.92 -2.74
C MET A 245 4.57 -5.68 -1.59
N GLN A 246 4.35 -5.05 -0.43
CA GLN A 246 3.59 -5.61 0.70
C GLN A 246 2.11 -5.20 0.76
N PHE A 247 1.70 -4.16 0.01
CA PHE A 247 0.29 -3.79 -0.14
C PHE A 247 -0.63 -4.96 -0.54
N PRO A 248 -0.21 -5.91 -1.40
CA PRO A 248 -0.99 -7.10 -1.70
C PRO A 248 -1.43 -7.89 -0.47
N GLY A 249 -0.62 -7.96 0.59
CA GLY A 249 -0.99 -8.66 1.83
C GLY A 249 -2.16 -7.97 2.54
N MET A 250 -2.09 -6.65 2.66
CA MET A 250 -3.19 -5.84 3.22
C MET A 250 -4.45 -5.95 2.37
N ALA A 251 -4.31 -5.86 1.05
CA ALA A 251 -5.44 -5.98 0.14
C ALA A 251 -6.08 -7.37 0.18
N LEU A 252 -5.29 -8.44 0.28
CA LEU A 252 -5.77 -9.82 0.26
C LEU A 252 -6.78 -10.09 1.39
N GLY A 253 -6.45 -9.69 2.62
CA GLY A 253 -7.36 -9.87 3.76
C GLY A 253 -8.62 -9.01 3.65
N PHE A 254 -8.46 -7.74 3.28
CA PHE A 254 -9.58 -6.81 3.13
C PHE A 254 -10.55 -7.23 2.02
N ILE A 255 -10.04 -7.57 0.83
CA ILE A 255 -10.85 -8.03 -0.30
C ILE A 255 -11.53 -9.36 0.05
N LYS A 256 -10.84 -10.26 0.74
CA LYS A 256 -11.45 -11.51 1.22
C LYS A 256 -12.61 -11.22 2.18
N ARG A 257 -12.47 -10.26 3.10
CA ARG A 257 -13.57 -9.84 3.99
C ARG A 257 -14.76 -9.31 3.21
N MET A 258 -14.51 -8.46 2.20
CA MET A 258 -15.56 -7.92 1.32
C MET A 258 -16.29 -9.04 0.57
N LEU A 259 -15.54 -10.04 0.10
CA LEU A 259 -16.09 -11.19 -0.61
C LEU A 259 -16.96 -12.07 0.30
N ASP A 260 -16.46 -12.44 1.48
CA ASP A 260 -17.16 -13.29 2.43
C ASP A 260 -18.49 -12.66 2.89
N GLU A 261 -18.45 -11.36 3.25
CA GLU A 261 -19.65 -10.61 3.65
C GLU A 261 -20.63 -10.45 2.48
N SER A 262 -20.15 -10.15 1.27
CA SER A 262 -21.00 -10.06 0.08
C SER A 262 -21.71 -11.38 -0.23
N ILE A 263 -21.00 -12.51 -0.18
CA ILE A 263 -21.59 -13.83 -0.40
C ILE A 263 -22.62 -14.16 0.67
N LYS A 264 -22.29 -13.90 1.95
CA LYS A 264 -23.20 -14.12 3.09
C LYS A 264 -24.50 -13.32 2.92
N GLN A 265 -24.40 -12.03 2.60
CA GLN A 265 -25.56 -11.17 2.37
C GLN A 265 -26.38 -11.64 1.17
N CYS A 266 -25.74 -11.92 0.04
CA CYS A 266 -26.46 -12.29 -1.19
C CYS A 266 -27.13 -13.67 -1.09
N THR A 267 -26.59 -14.57 -0.27
CA THR A 267 -27.15 -15.91 -0.06
C THR A 267 -28.37 -15.89 0.87
N SER A 268 -28.44 -14.93 1.78
CA SER A 268 -29.51 -14.80 2.77
C SER A 268 -30.64 -13.86 2.34
N ARG A 269 -30.32 -12.80 1.57
CA ARG A 269 -31.30 -11.80 1.13
C ARG A 269 -32.20 -12.33 0.02
N ILE A 270 -33.50 -12.11 0.14
CA ILE A 270 -34.52 -12.42 -0.89
C ILE A 270 -35.01 -11.12 -1.54
N VAL A 271 -35.03 -11.08 -2.87
CA VAL A 271 -35.59 -10.00 -3.69
C VAL A 271 -36.39 -10.60 -4.83
N GLY A 272 -37.62 -10.13 -5.05
CA GLY A 272 -38.47 -10.64 -6.14
C GLY A 272 -38.73 -12.15 -6.07
N GLY A 273 -38.79 -12.71 -4.85
CA GLY A 273 -39.04 -14.14 -4.62
C GLY A 273 -37.84 -15.07 -4.84
N LYS A 274 -36.65 -14.54 -5.14
CA LYS A 274 -35.41 -15.32 -5.32
C LYS A 274 -34.31 -14.83 -4.39
N LYS A 275 -33.31 -15.67 -4.12
CA LYS A 275 -32.11 -15.21 -3.41
C LYS A 275 -31.36 -14.19 -4.26
N LEU A 276 -30.79 -13.17 -3.63
CA LEU A 276 -30.07 -12.11 -4.34
C LEU A 276 -28.91 -12.67 -5.18
N ILE A 277 -28.23 -13.71 -4.68
CA ILE A 277 -27.13 -14.41 -5.38
C ILE A 277 -27.57 -15.12 -6.67
N GLU A 278 -28.87 -15.33 -6.91
CA GLU A 278 -29.38 -15.95 -8.13
C GLU A 278 -29.52 -14.94 -9.28
N LEU A 279 -29.37 -13.64 -9.03
CA LEU A 279 -29.43 -12.62 -10.07
C LEU A 279 -28.09 -12.55 -10.81
N ASP A 280 -28.14 -12.62 -12.14
CA ASP A 280 -26.94 -12.59 -13.01
C ASP A 280 -26.00 -11.41 -12.71
N GLN A 281 -26.56 -10.20 -12.62
CA GLN A 281 -25.76 -9.01 -12.31
C GLN A 281 -25.09 -9.07 -10.93
N VAL A 282 -25.71 -9.74 -9.95
CA VAL A 282 -25.12 -9.95 -8.61
C VAL A 282 -23.98 -10.96 -8.69
N GLN A 283 -24.14 -12.03 -9.47
CA GLN A 283 -23.06 -13.00 -9.71
C GLN A 283 -21.87 -12.33 -10.39
N TYR A 284 -22.11 -11.45 -11.36
CA TYR A 284 -21.06 -10.64 -11.98
C TYR A 284 -20.38 -9.68 -10.99
N GLN A 285 -21.14 -9.05 -10.09
CA GLN A 285 -20.55 -8.22 -9.03
C GLN A 285 -19.65 -9.02 -8.10
N ILE A 286 -20.07 -10.21 -7.66
CA ILE A 286 -19.27 -11.10 -6.83
C ILE A 286 -18.02 -11.59 -7.59
N SER A 287 -18.14 -11.92 -8.87
CA SER A 287 -17.00 -12.40 -9.67
C SER A 287 -15.91 -11.33 -9.84
N LYS A 288 -16.26 -10.04 -9.87
CA LYS A 288 -15.28 -8.94 -9.80
C LYS A 288 -14.46 -8.96 -8.51
N ILE A 289 -15.11 -9.16 -7.36
CA ILE A 289 -14.41 -9.27 -6.08
C ILE A 289 -13.55 -10.55 -6.04
N GLN A 290 -14.01 -11.67 -6.62
CA GLN A 290 -13.20 -12.89 -6.75
C GLN A 290 -11.97 -12.69 -7.64
N SER A 291 -12.10 -11.93 -8.74
CA SER A 291 -10.96 -11.54 -9.57
C SER A 291 -9.98 -10.68 -8.78
N ALA A 292 -10.47 -9.72 -7.99
CA ALA A 292 -9.63 -8.90 -7.13
C ALA A 292 -8.84 -9.75 -6.11
N PHE A 293 -9.50 -10.72 -5.48
CA PHE A 293 -8.86 -11.69 -4.58
C PHE A 293 -7.76 -12.50 -5.30
N THR A 294 -8.02 -12.92 -6.53
CA THR A 294 -7.07 -13.70 -7.34
C THR A 294 -5.84 -12.87 -7.70
N VAL A 295 -6.02 -11.61 -8.10
CA VAL A 295 -4.91 -10.66 -8.36
C VAL A 295 -4.09 -10.41 -7.09
N ALA A 296 -4.74 -10.11 -5.96
CA ALA A 296 -4.04 -9.88 -4.70
C ALA A 296 -3.24 -11.12 -4.25
N SER A 297 -3.80 -12.32 -4.45
CA SER A 297 -3.11 -13.60 -4.18
C SER A 297 -1.87 -13.78 -5.06
N ALA A 298 -2.00 -13.50 -6.37
CA ALA A 298 -0.90 -13.58 -7.32
C ALA A 298 0.22 -12.59 -7.02
N MET A 299 -0.13 -11.36 -6.61
CA MET A 299 0.85 -10.36 -6.19
C MET A 299 1.55 -10.75 -4.87
N CYS A 300 0.83 -11.36 -3.91
CA CYS A 300 1.46 -11.92 -2.71
C CYS A 300 2.44 -13.03 -3.04
N PHE A 301 2.07 -13.93 -3.95
CA PHE A 301 2.95 -15.00 -4.45
C PHE A 301 4.21 -14.41 -5.11
N ARG A 302 4.05 -13.43 -5.98
CA ARG A 302 5.15 -12.75 -6.66
C ARG A 302 6.07 -12.02 -5.67
N SER A 303 5.53 -11.19 -4.78
CA SER A 303 6.32 -10.51 -3.74
C SER A 303 7.08 -11.51 -2.86
N SER A 304 6.43 -12.60 -2.41
CA SER A 304 7.07 -13.63 -1.58
C SER A 304 8.33 -14.24 -2.19
N SER A 305 8.39 -14.32 -3.53
CA SER A 305 9.52 -14.89 -4.26
C SER A 305 10.58 -13.87 -4.69
N HIS A 306 10.26 -12.58 -4.71
CA HIS A 306 11.09 -11.56 -5.35
C HIS A 306 11.55 -10.44 -4.38
N SER A 307 10.76 -10.10 -3.36
CA SER A 307 11.01 -8.92 -2.52
C SER A 307 11.69 -9.22 -1.19
N GLY A 308 12.48 -10.30 -1.12
CA GLY A 308 13.26 -10.65 0.07
C GLY A 308 14.24 -9.54 0.50
N ILE A 309 14.59 -9.49 1.79
CA ILE A 309 15.36 -8.39 2.39
C ILE A 309 16.75 -8.21 1.74
N ASP A 310 17.35 -9.31 1.27
CA ASP A 310 18.67 -9.33 0.64
C ASP A 310 18.68 -8.71 -0.76
N ASN A 311 17.53 -8.67 -1.42
CA ASN A 311 17.39 -8.11 -2.77
C ASN A 311 17.36 -6.58 -2.72
N ASP A 312 18.05 -5.93 -3.65
CA ASP A 312 17.93 -4.49 -3.89
C ASP A 312 16.77 -4.24 -4.86
N LEU A 313 15.73 -3.57 -4.39
CA LEU A 313 14.50 -3.29 -5.13
C LEU A 313 14.47 -1.85 -5.65
N SER A 314 15.56 -1.07 -5.52
CA SER A 314 15.60 0.34 -5.90
C SER A 314 15.39 0.59 -7.41
N ASP A 315 15.55 -0.43 -8.25
CA ASP A 315 15.27 -0.40 -9.70
C ASP A 315 13.97 -1.11 -10.11
N GLU A 316 13.24 -1.70 -9.17
CA GLU A 316 11.99 -2.47 -9.41
C GLU A 316 10.74 -1.60 -9.44
N GLY A 317 10.88 -0.34 -9.88
CA GLY A 317 9.82 0.66 -9.84
C GLY A 317 8.58 0.30 -10.66
N VAL A 318 8.74 -0.41 -11.79
CA VAL A 318 7.58 -0.87 -12.60
C VAL A 318 6.74 -1.84 -11.78
N GLU A 319 7.34 -2.90 -11.25
CA GLU A 319 6.64 -3.96 -10.54
C GLU A 319 6.02 -3.45 -9.22
N ALA A 320 6.78 -2.69 -8.43
CA ALA A 320 6.28 -2.09 -7.19
C ALA A 320 5.08 -1.16 -7.43
N ASN A 321 5.16 -0.30 -8.46
CA ASN A 321 4.09 0.63 -8.77
C ASN A 321 2.83 -0.11 -9.28
N VAL A 322 3.00 -1.15 -10.10
CA VAL A 322 1.89 -2.00 -10.58
C VAL A 322 1.15 -2.63 -9.40
N MET A 323 1.88 -3.23 -8.46
CA MET A 323 1.29 -3.90 -7.30
C MET A 323 0.49 -2.91 -6.45
N LYS A 324 1.10 -1.79 -6.05
CA LYS A 324 0.43 -0.79 -5.22
C LYS A 324 -0.77 -0.19 -5.94
N ALA A 325 -0.59 0.36 -7.14
CA ALA A 325 -1.65 1.13 -7.79
C ALA A 325 -2.86 0.25 -8.12
N TYR A 326 -2.64 -0.93 -8.69
CA TYR A 326 -3.77 -1.76 -9.10
C TYR A 326 -4.48 -2.42 -7.92
N VAL A 327 -3.74 -2.92 -6.92
CA VAL A 327 -4.40 -3.59 -5.80
C VAL A 327 -5.24 -2.62 -4.95
N THR A 328 -4.83 -1.36 -4.87
CA THR A 328 -5.57 -0.33 -4.12
C THR A 328 -6.81 0.16 -4.86
N ASP A 329 -6.79 0.20 -6.19
CA ASP A 329 -8.02 0.38 -6.99
C ASP A 329 -9.00 -0.79 -6.72
N LEU A 330 -8.50 -2.02 -6.71
CA LEU A 330 -9.31 -3.23 -6.45
C LEU A 330 -9.90 -3.25 -5.04
N MET A 331 -9.17 -2.79 -4.02
CA MET A 331 -9.70 -2.62 -2.66
C MET A 331 -10.91 -1.67 -2.66
N GLN A 332 -10.76 -0.50 -3.29
CA GLN A 332 -11.82 0.51 -3.34
C GLN A 332 -13.05 0.03 -4.13
N GLU A 333 -12.84 -0.68 -5.24
CA GLU A 333 -13.91 -1.28 -6.03
C GLU A 333 -14.64 -2.41 -5.27
N ALA A 334 -13.91 -3.23 -4.52
CA ALA A 334 -14.49 -4.29 -3.70
C ALA A 334 -15.38 -3.74 -2.58
N ALA A 335 -14.93 -2.69 -1.88
CA ALA A 335 -15.71 -2.03 -0.83
C ALA A 335 -17.00 -1.38 -1.36
N GLN A 336 -16.91 -0.69 -2.51
CA GLN A 336 -18.09 -0.12 -3.18
C GLN A 336 -19.07 -1.20 -3.61
N THR A 337 -18.57 -2.30 -4.18
CA THR A 337 -19.42 -3.41 -4.62
C THR A 337 -20.10 -4.09 -3.42
N ALA A 338 -19.37 -4.35 -2.35
CA ALA A 338 -19.93 -4.91 -1.11
C ALA A 338 -21.03 -4.00 -0.55
N THR A 339 -20.77 -2.69 -0.45
CA THR A 339 -21.77 -1.71 -0.01
C THR A 339 -23.04 -1.76 -0.86
N GLN A 340 -22.90 -1.79 -2.18
CA GLN A 340 -24.01 -1.87 -3.11
C GLN A 340 -24.84 -3.15 -2.93
N LEU A 341 -24.19 -4.29 -2.69
CA LEU A 341 -24.85 -5.58 -2.46
C LEU A 341 -25.62 -5.64 -1.14
N TYR A 342 -25.19 -4.87 -0.14
CA TYR A 342 -25.94 -4.68 1.10
C TYR A 342 -27.09 -3.66 0.99
N GLY A 343 -27.12 -2.84 -0.06
CA GLY A 343 -28.10 -1.77 -0.20
C GLY A 343 -27.97 -0.73 0.92
N SER A 344 -29.10 -0.26 1.46
CA SER A 344 -29.11 0.75 2.53
C SER A 344 -28.38 0.32 3.80
N GLU A 345 -28.37 -0.99 4.11
CA GLU A 345 -27.64 -1.53 5.25
C GLU A 345 -26.13 -1.37 5.11
N GLY A 346 -25.62 -1.36 3.88
CA GLY A 346 -24.21 -1.12 3.59
C GLY A 346 -23.77 0.31 3.90
N PHE A 347 -24.71 1.25 3.98
CA PHE A 347 -24.43 2.66 4.23
C PHE A 347 -24.38 3.02 5.73
N LYS A 348 -24.64 2.06 6.62
CA LYS A 348 -24.47 2.23 8.07
C LYS A 348 -22.98 2.25 8.43
N MET A 349 -22.61 3.09 9.39
CA MET A 349 -21.21 3.22 9.85
C MET A 349 -20.68 1.91 10.47
N GLU A 350 -21.56 1.13 11.08
CA GLU A 350 -21.29 -0.19 11.64
C GLU A 350 -20.93 -1.21 10.55
N ASN A 351 -21.52 -1.07 9.35
CA ASN A 351 -21.32 -2.01 8.27
C ASN A 351 -19.93 -1.85 7.63
N ILE A 352 -19.23 -2.97 7.48
CA ILE A 352 -17.88 -2.99 6.90
C ILE A 352 -17.84 -2.51 5.44
N GLY A 353 -18.95 -2.58 4.70
CA GLY A 353 -19.04 -2.03 3.34
C GLY A 353 -18.77 -0.52 3.34
N GLY A 354 -19.66 0.27 3.95
CA GLY A 354 -19.56 1.72 4.00
C GLY A 354 -18.27 2.21 4.67
N ARG A 355 -17.91 1.62 5.82
CA ARG A 355 -16.63 1.92 6.50
C ARG A 355 -15.43 1.56 5.61
N GLY A 356 -15.50 0.41 4.94
CA GLY A 356 -14.47 -0.08 4.03
C GLY A 356 -14.19 0.90 2.89
N ILE A 357 -15.21 1.56 2.33
CA ILE A 357 -15.05 2.60 1.30
C ILE A 357 -14.16 3.74 1.80
N MET A 358 -14.36 4.18 3.04
CA MET A 358 -13.61 5.29 3.62
C MET A 358 -12.19 4.88 4.00
N ASP A 359 -12.04 3.69 4.61
CA ASP A 359 -10.74 3.17 5.03
C ASP A 359 -9.84 2.85 3.81
N SER A 360 -10.38 2.24 2.75
CA SER A 360 -9.58 1.90 1.58
C SER A 360 -9.24 3.11 0.69
N ARG A 361 -9.98 4.21 0.79
CA ARG A 361 -9.78 5.38 -0.09
C ARG A 361 -8.38 5.97 0.04
N ALA A 362 -7.85 6.01 1.27
CA ALA A 362 -6.53 6.55 1.54
C ALA A 362 -5.40 5.79 0.82
N PHE A 363 -5.59 4.50 0.52
CA PHE A 363 -4.56 3.66 -0.09
C PHE A 363 -4.29 4.01 -1.56
N GLN A 364 -5.25 4.63 -2.25
CA GLN A 364 -5.03 5.18 -3.60
C GLN A 364 -4.21 6.49 -3.58
N ILE A 365 -3.99 7.08 -2.39
CA ILE A 365 -3.30 8.35 -2.17
C ILE A 365 -1.91 8.12 -1.56
N PHE A 366 -1.84 7.34 -0.48
CA PHE A 366 -0.60 7.04 0.24
C PHE A 366 0.42 6.34 -0.66
N GLU A 367 1.71 6.44 -0.34
CA GLU A 367 2.80 5.76 -1.05
C GLU A 367 2.90 6.13 -2.55
N GLY A 368 2.43 7.34 -2.89
CA GLY A 368 2.32 7.89 -4.23
C GLY A 368 0.91 7.71 -4.80
N SER A 369 0.28 8.79 -5.27
CA SER A 369 -1.07 8.70 -5.84
C SER A 369 -1.13 7.75 -7.03
N ASN A 370 -2.25 7.03 -7.19
CA ASN A 370 -2.38 6.05 -8.28
C ASN A 370 -2.18 6.69 -9.66
N GLU A 371 -2.64 7.93 -9.89
CA GLU A 371 -2.40 8.66 -11.14
C GLU A 371 -0.91 8.87 -11.41
N MET A 372 -0.14 9.23 -10.38
CA MET A 372 1.31 9.40 -10.50
C MET A 372 1.99 8.06 -10.77
N LEU A 373 1.62 6.99 -10.05
CA LEU A 373 2.20 5.68 -10.23
C LEU A 373 1.88 5.09 -11.62
N TYR A 374 0.65 5.23 -12.11
CA TYR A 374 0.30 4.83 -13.48
C TYR A 374 1.08 5.62 -14.54
N THR A 375 1.26 6.93 -14.33
CA THR A 375 2.11 7.75 -15.21
C THR A 375 3.55 7.22 -15.21
N GLN A 376 4.12 6.96 -14.03
CA GLN A 376 5.49 6.42 -13.90
C GLN A 376 5.65 5.04 -14.54
N ILE A 377 4.66 4.14 -14.40
CA ILE A 377 4.66 2.82 -15.06
C ILE A 377 4.79 3.00 -16.58
N ALA A 378 3.95 3.85 -17.17
CA ALA A 378 3.99 4.14 -18.60
C ALA A 378 5.33 4.78 -19.04
N GLU A 379 5.88 5.70 -18.25
CA GLU A 379 7.17 6.33 -18.53
C GLU A 379 8.35 5.34 -18.46
N LEU A 380 8.39 4.51 -17.41
CA LEU A 380 9.44 3.52 -17.23
C LEU A 380 9.41 2.49 -18.36
N ILE A 381 8.25 1.94 -18.68
CA ILE A 381 8.09 1.01 -19.81
C ILE A 381 8.42 1.71 -21.13
N GLY A 382 7.98 2.96 -21.34
CA GLY A 382 8.34 3.76 -22.52
C GLY A 382 9.85 3.95 -22.68
N LYS A 383 10.60 4.10 -21.57
CA LYS A 383 12.08 4.12 -21.59
C LYS A 383 12.66 2.76 -21.98
N HIS A 384 12.06 1.63 -21.56
CA HIS A 384 12.47 0.30 -22.03
C HIS A 384 12.21 0.10 -23.52
N MET A 385 11.02 0.48 -24.00
CA MET A 385 10.63 0.45 -25.41
C MET A 385 11.59 1.26 -26.27
N LYS A 386 11.90 2.50 -25.87
CA LYS A 386 12.88 3.36 -26.53
C LYS A 386 14.27 2.72 -26.60
N ARG A 387 14.74 2.10 -25.52
CA ARG A 387 16.05 1.41 -25.48
C ARG A 387 16.11 0.21 -26.43
N LYS A 388 14.99 -0.51 -26.61
CA LYS A 388 14.88 -1.63 -27.55
C LYS A 388 14.55 -1.21 -28.99
N ASN A 389 14.30 0.08 -29.23
CA ASN A 389 13.78 0.58 -30.52
C ASN A 389 12.52 -0.15 -31.00
N GLU A 390 11.63 -0.50 -30.07
CA GLU A 390 10.36 -1.17 -30.34
C GLU A 390 9.22 -0.35 -29.74
N PHE A 391 8.39 0.26 -30.58
CA PHE A 391 7.30 1.16 -30.19
C PHE A 391 5.91 0.55 -30.34
N ASN A 392 5.81 -0.62 -30.99
CA ASN A 392 4.59 -1.40 -30.96
C ASN A 392 4.47 -2.10 -29.61
N ILE A 393 3.35 -1.88 -28.91
CA ILE A 393 3.18 -2.39 -27.54
C ILE A 393 3.20 -3.92 -27.55
N TYR A 394 2.39 -4.57 -28.38
CA TYR A 394 2.33 -6.03 -28.43
C TYR A 394 3.70 -6.66 -28.74
N SER A 395 4.43 -6.13 -29.73
CA SER A 395 5.78 -6.61 -30.06
C SER A 395 6.75 -6.48 -28.89
N PHE A 396 6.73 -5.34 -28.18
CA PHE A 396 7.59 -5.13 -27.01
C PHE A 396 7.27 -6.11 -25.87
N LEU A 397 5.97 -6.29 -25.57
CA LEU A 397 5.52 -7.11 -24.44
C LEU A 397 5.90 -8.59 -24.58
N LYS A 398 6.04 -9.10 -25.81
CA LYS A 398 6.52 -10.46 -26.07
C LYS A 398 7.89 -10.74 -25.43
N ASP A 399 8.78 -9.76 -25.44
CA ASP A 399 10.16 -9.88 -24.95
C ASP A 399 10.37 -9.12 -23.63
N PHE A 400 9.31 -8.74 -22.94
CA PHE A 400 9.35 -8.08 -21.65
C PHE A 400 9.06 -9.09 -20.53
N SER A 401 10.01 -9.25 -19.59
CA SER A 401 9.99 -10.33 -18.59
C SER A 401 8.77 -10.33 -17.67
N LEU A 402 8.11 -9.19 -17.49
CA LEU A 402 6.90 -9.08 -16.67
C LEU A 402 5.62 -9.46 -17.43
N THR A 403 5.70 -9.80 -18.72
CA THR A 403 4.55 -10.09 -19.58
C THR A 403 4.74 -11.28 -20.50
N ASP A 404 5.76 -12.11 -20.27
CA ASP A 404 6.17 -13.24 -21.12
C ASP A 404 5.09 -14.30 -21.37
N LYS A 405 4.10 -14.44 -20.47
CA LYS A 405 2.94 -15.33 -20.65
C LYS A 405 1.68 -14.56 -21.05
N SER A 406 1.43 -13.46 -20.34
CA SER A 406 0.19 -12.69 -20.44
C SER A 406 0.02 -11.95 -21.77
N TYR A 407 1.09 -11.58 -22.47
CA TYR A 407 1.00 -10.80 -23.72
C TYR A 407 0.10 -11.47 -24.78
N THR A 408 0.08 -12.80 -24.80
CA THR A 408 -0.71 -13.62 -25.74
C THR A 408 -2.22 -13.36 -25.67
N TYR A 409 -2.71 -12.85 -24.53
CA TYR A 409 -4.13 -12.59 -24.30
C TYR A 409 -4.62 -11.28 -24.93
N PHE A 410 -3.71 -10.36 -25.28
CA PHE A 410 -4.03 -8.95 -25.57
C PHE A 410 -3.63 -8.49 -26.98
N LYS A 411 -3.39 -9.41 -27.92
CA LYS A 411 -2.93 -9.06 -29.28
C LYS A 411 -3.82 -8.01 -29.95
N ASN A 412 -5.13 -8.10 -29.78
CA ASN A 412 -6.08 -7.20 -30.43
C ASN A 412 -6.19 -5.87 -29.68
N GLU A 413 -6.05 -5.91 -28.35
CA GLU A 413 -6.24 -4.77 -27.46
C GLU A 413 -5.01 -3.85 -27.42
N VAL A 414 -3.80 -4.38 -27.62
CA VAL A 414 -2.55 -3.60 -27.54
C VAL A 414 -1.67 -3.73 -28.79
N GLY A 415 -2.25 -4.07 -29.93
CA GLY A 415 -1.56 -4.19 -31.22
C GLY A 415 -1.10 -2.87 -31.85
N PHE A 416 -1.18 -1.75 -31.14
CA PHE A 416 -0.87 -0.41 -31.64
C PHE A 416 0.48 0.12 -31.16
N SER A 417 0.97 1.16 -31.82
CA SER A 417 2.17 1.91 -31.43
C SER A 417 1.80 3.27 -30.86
N PHE A 418 2.68 3.85 -30.04
CA PHE A 418 2.52 5.21 -29.55
C PHE A 418 3.84 6.00 -29.64
N THR A 419 3.72 7.33 -29.66
CA THR A 419 4.87 8.24 -29.63
C THR A 419 5.16 8.69 -28.20
N LEU A 420 6.43 8.96 -27.89
CA LEU A 420 6.81 9.53 -26.61
C LEU A 420 6.23 10.97 -26.47
N GLY A 421 6.01 11.41 -25.23
CA GLY A 421 5.47 12.74 -24.94
C GLY A 421 3.93 12.80 -24.96
N LEU A 422 3.26 11.69 -24.66
CA LEU A 422 1.80 11.68 -24.51
C LEU A 422 1.35 12.62 -23.37
N LYS A 423 0.17 13.22 -23.53
CA LYS A 423 -0.51 13.92 -22.43
C LYS A 423 -0.71 12.96 -21.25
N GLN A 424 -0.60 13.47 -20.02
CA GLN A 424 -0.66 12.66 -18.80
C GLN A 424 -1.90 11.74 -18.74
N ARG A 425 -3.08 12.20 -19.18
CA ARG A 425 -4.30 11.35 -19.21
C ARG A 425 -4.10 10.06 -20.00
N LYS A 426 -3.42 10.14 -21.16
CA LYS A 426 -3.10 8.97 -21.99
C LYS A 426 -1.99 8.10 -21.38
N MET A 427 -1.06 8.72 -20.66
CA MET A 427 -0.06 7.98 -19.86
C MET A 427 -0.72 7.19 -18.74
N ILE A 428 -1.75 7.74 -18.09
CA ILE A 428 -2.52 7.04 -17.05
C ILE A 428 -3.26 5.84 -17.64
N ASP A 429 -3.96 6.01 -18.77
CA ASP A 429 -4.63 4.90 -19.46
C ASP A 429 -3.63 3.78 -19.81
N LEU A 430 -2.47 4.16 -20.35
CA LEU A 430 -1.41 3.23 -20.71
C LEU A 430 -0.82 2.52 -19.49
N GLY A 431 -0.58 3.25 -18.40
CA GLY A 431 -0.12 2.69 -17.13
C GLY A 431 -1.12 1.69 -16.54
N LYS A 432 -2.42 2.00 -16.63
CA LYS A 432 -3.51 1.09 -16.23
C LYS A 432 -3.55 -0.17 -17.08
N ILE A 433 -3.36 -0.06 -18.40
CA ILE A 433 -3.25 -1.20 -19.31
C ILE A 433 -2.07 -2.09 -18.91
N PHE A 434 -0.87 -1.53 -18.81
CA PHE A 434 0.33 -2.29 -18.45
C PHE A 434 0.20 -2.98 -17.09
N SER A 435 -0.36 -2.30 -16.09
CA SER A 435 -0.56 -2.87 -14.75
C SER A 435 -1.42 -4.12 -14.78
N ARG A 436 -2.48 -4.12 -15.58
CA ARG A 436 -3.41 -5.24 -15.74
C ARG A 436 -2.78 -6.42 -16.47
N ILE A 437 -2.02 -6.15 -17.53
CA ILE A 437 -1.30 -7.20 -18.27
C ILE A 437 -0.23 -7.85 -17.38
N ILE A 438 0.61 -7.05 -16.71
CA ILE A 438 1.64 -7.54 -15.79
C ILE A 438 1.01 -8.36 -14.65
N SER A 439 -0.09 -7.87 -14.07
CA SER A 439 -0.79 -8.60 -13.01
C SER A 439 -1.36 -9.93 -13.48
N LEU A 440 -1.84 -10.02 -14.72
CA LEU A 440 -2.25 -11.30 -15.31
C LEU A 440 -1.05 -12.26 -15.43
N ASN A 441 0.15 -11.76 -15.72
CA ASN A 441 1.35 -12.61 -15.73
C ASN A 441 1.57 -13.28 -14.38
N PHE A 442 1.46 -12.52 -13.28
CA PHE A 442 1.57 -13.07 -11.93
C PHE A 442 0.49 -14.12 -11.64
N VAL A 443 -0.74 -13.90 -12.13
CA VAL A 443 -1.85 -14.87 -11.98
C VAL A 443 -1.53 -16.17 -12.72
N LEU A 444 -1.00 -16.10 -13.94
CA LEU A 444 -0.59 -17.27 -14.72
C LEU A 444 0.60 -18.00 -14.07
N ASP A 445 1.58 -17.27 -13.54
CA ASP A 445 2.70 -17.84 -12.79
C ASP A 445 2.23 -18.60 -11.55
N MET A 446 1.21 -18.08 -10.86
CA MET A 446 0.61 -18.73 -9.70
C MET A 446 -0.27 -19.93 -10.10
N GLU A 447 -0.97 -19.87 -11.23
CA GLU A 447 -1.72 -21.02 -11.80
C GLU A 447 -0.79 -22.21 -12.06
N ASP A 448 0.40 -21.96 -12.64
CA ASP A 448 1.40 -23.00 -12.90
C ASP A 448 1.90 -23.68 -11.60
N LYS A 449 1.73 -23.04 -10.45
CA LYS A 449 2.01 -23.61 -9.11
C LYS A 449 0.82 -24.35 -8.50
N GLY A 450 -0.29 -24.48 -9.22
CA GLY A 450 -1.47 -25.24 -8.82
C GLY A 450 -2.57 -24.41 -8.17
N PHE A 451 -2.57 -23.08 -8.30
CA PHE A 451 -3.72 -22.27 -7.88
C PHE A 451 -4.95 -22.58 -8.74
N ARG A 452 -6.16 -22.43 -8.18
CA ARG A 452 -7.36 -22.96 -8.84
C ARG A 452 -7.65 -22.27 -10.18
N LYS A 453 -7.76 -23.09 -11.23
CA LYS A 453 -7.97 -22.66 -12.61
C LYS A 453 -9.29 -21.93 -12.86
N ASP A 454 -10.34 -22.24 -12.12
CA ASP A 454 -11.64 -21.58 -12.24
C ASP A 454 -11.56 -20.10 -11.83
N LEU A 455 -10.82 -19.80 -10.75
CA LEU A 455 -10.58 -18.43 -10.29
C LEU A 455 -9.69 -17.66 -11.27
N THR A 456 -8.59 -18.27 -11.73
CA THR A 456 -7.68 -17.61 -12.68
C THR A 456 -8.31 -17.39 -14.04
N SER A 457 -9.17 -18.30 -14.51
CA SER A 457 -9.91 -18.13 -15.78
C SER A 457 -10.89 -16.95 -15.71
N ASN A 458 -11.67 -16.85 -14.62
CA ASN A 458 -12.56 -15.71 -14.41
C ASN A 458 -11.80 -14.39 -14.28
N CYS A 459 -10.69 -14.40 -13.54
CA CYS A 459 -9.80 -13.26 -13.41
C CYS A 459 -9.25 -12.80 -14.78
N SER A 460 -8.80 -13.74 -15.60
CA SER A 460 -8.28 -13.47 -16.94
C SER A 460 -9.34 -12.80 -17.83
N ALA A 461 -10.58 -13.29 -17.80
CA ALA A 461 -11.68 -12.72 -18.58
C ALA A 461 -12.00 -11.28 -18.15
N ILE A 462 -12.06 -11.02 -16.84
CA ILE A 462 -12.31 -9.68 -16.29
C ILE A 462 -11.16 -8.72 -16.64
N ILE A 463 -9.91 -9.14 -16.48
CA ILE A 463 -8.75 -8.33 -16.84
C ILE A 463 -8.77 -8.00 -18.35
N LYS A 464 -9.06 -8.98 -19.20
CA LYS A 464 -9.16 -8.77 -20.65
C LYS A 464 -10.22 -7.74 -21.02
N HIS A 465 -11.41 -7.84 -20.43
CA HIS A 465 -12.47 -6.86 -20.63
C HIS A 465 -12.03 -5.44 -20.21
N ASN A 466 -11.38 -5.31 -19.05
CA ASN A 466 -10.88 -4.03 -18.55
C ASN A 466 -9.81 -3.42 -19.46
N VAL A 467 -8.86 -4.23 -19.95
CA VAL A 467 -7.83 -3.77 -20.88
C VAL A 467 -8.45 -3.30 -22.19
N SER A 468 -9.46 -4.01 -22.71
CA SER A 468 -10.20 -3.59 -23.92
C SER A 468 -10.87 -2.21 -23.72
N ASN A 469 -11.53 -1.99 -22.59
CA ASN A 469 -12.16 -0.69 -22.29
C ASN A 469 -11.13 0.45 -22.20
N LEU A 470 -9.98 0.20 -21.56
CA LEU A 470 -8.90 1.19 -21.45
C LEU A 470 -8.24 1.47 -22.80
N ALA A 471 -8.03 0.46 -23.64
CA ALA A 471 -7.49 0.65 -24.98
C ALA A 471 -8.43 1.52 -25.85
N ASN A 472 -9.74 1.29 -25.76
CA ASN A 472 -10.73 2.15 -26.42
C ASN A 472 -10.69 3.60 -25.90
N SER A 473 -10.56 3.79 -24.58
CA SER A 473 -10.38 5.12 -23.98
C SER A 473 -9.09 5.79 -24.44
N PHE A 474 -8.00 5.02 -24.54
CA PHE A 474 -6.71 5.49 -25.05
C PHE A 474 -6.80 5.98 -26.51
N HIS A 475 -7.58 5.32 -27.36
CA HIS A 475 -7.77 5.75 -28.75
C HIS A 475 -8.76 6.89 -28.93
N SER A 476 -9.71 7.06 -28.01
CA SER A 476 -10.71 8.12 -28.11
C SER A 476 -10.07 9.52 -28.01
N PRO A 477 -10.40 10.47 -28.90
CA PRO A 477 -9.90 11.83 -28.78
C PRO A 477 -10.39 12.43 -27.47
N ASN A 478 -9.47 12.85 -26.60
CA ASN A 478 -9.84 13.51 -25.36
C ASN A 478 -9.79 15.03 -25.56
N THR A 479 -10.94 15.59 -25.94
CA THR A 479 -11.15 17.03 -26.16
C THR A 479 -11.69 17.76 -24.93
N VAL A 480 -11.88 17.05 -23.81
CA VAL A 480 -12.45 17.62 -22.59
C VAL A 480 -11.47 18.61 -21.97
N VAL A 481 -11.96 19.83 -21.73
CA VAL A 481 -11.25 20.92 -21.08
C VAL A 481 -12.01 21.34 -19.82
N GLN A 482 -11.30 21.95 -18.87
CA GLN A 482 -11.92 22.57 -17.71
C GLN A 482 -12.69 23.82 -18.16
N VAL A 483 -13.87 24.03 -17.58
CA VAL A 483 -14.67 25.25 -17.74
C VAL A 483 -14.62 25.96 -16.40
N ASP A 484 -13.87 27.06 -16.31
CA ASP A 484 -13.63 27.77 -15.05
C ASP A 484 -14.88 28.52 -14.57
N ASP A 485 -15.57 29.20 -15.49
CA ASP A 485 -16.79 29.98 -15.21
C ASP A 485 -18.06 29.12 -15.30
N TYR A 486 -18.00 27.86 -14.84
CA TYR A 486 -19.10 26.90 -15.01
C TYR A 486 -20.44 27.34 -14.42
N HIS A 487 -20.45 28.35 -13.54
CA HIS A 487 -21.64 28.90 -12.91
C HIS A 487 -22.47 29.77 -13.87
N GLU A 488 -21.85 30.45 -14.82
CA GLU A 488 -22.53 31.40 -15.70
C GLU A 488 -23.53 30.67 -16.61
N ASN A 489 -24.80 31.09 -16.60
CA ASN A 489 -25.89 30.52 -17.41
C ASN A 489 -26.01 28.98 -17.31
N SER A 490 -25.67 28.41 -16.14
CA SER A 490 -25.61 26.96 -15.94
C SER A 490 -26.68 26.43 -14.97
N LEU A 491 -27.41 27.32 -14.31
CA LEU A 491 -28.44 26.93 -13.37
C LEU A 491 -29.58 26.28 -14.15
N TRP A 492 -29.71 24.95 -14.02
CA TRP A 492 -30.69 24.17 -14.79
C TRP A 492 -32.14 24.71 -14.64
N TYR A 493 -32.44 25.36 -13.50
CA TYR A 493 -33.73 25.95 -13.21
C TYR A 493 -34.11 27.10 -14.17
N ASP A 494 -33.13 27.79 -14.75
CA ASP A 494 -33.40 28.91 -15.67
C ASP A 494 -33.83 28.44 -17.07
N PHE A 495 -33.84 27.11 -17.31
CA PHE A 495 -34.16 26.47 -18.59
C PHE A 495 -35.44 25.62 -18.58
N VAL A 496 -36.24 25.69 -17.50
CA VAL A 496 -37.50 24.91 -17.35
C VAL A 496 -38.76 25.76 -17.36
#